data_AF-A0A3Q8W8L5-F1
#
_entry.id   AF-A0A3Q8W8L5-F1
#
_cell.length_a   1.000
_cell.length_b   1.000
_cell.length_c   1.000
_cell.angle_alpha   90.00
_cell.angle_beta   90.00
_cell.angle_gamma   90.00
#
_symmetry.space_group_name_H-M   'P 1'
#
loop_
_entity.id
_entity.type
_entity.pdbx_description
1 polymer ?
#
loop_
_entity_poly.entity_id
_entity_poly.type
_entity_poly.pdbx_seq_one_letter_code
_entity_poly.pdbx_strand_id
1 'polypeptide(L)'
;MGGYAMSKAALCTFDEVLREELRLSGDSGISVCTVLPTGVDTPFFRHAANRSGRVLRSLPPVATPERIARASCGPPAGPATGCSSARTPACSSSPVRRLPRW
;
A
#
# COMPACT_ATOMS: atom_id res chain seq x y z
N MET A 1 -13.64 -0.90 12.15
CA MET A 1 -13.47 -0.10 10.91
C MET A 1 -12.82 1.26 11.17
N GLY A 2 -13.20 2.01 12.23
CA GLY A 2 -12.64 3.35 12.50
C GLY A 2 -11.14 3.41 12.80
N GLY A 3 -10.61 2.56 13.69
CA GLY A 3 -9.19 2.62 14.09
C GLY A 3 -8.19 2.50 12.92
N TYR A 4 -8.36 1.48 12.06
CA TYR A 4 -7.50 1.31 10.87
C TYR A 4 -7.55 2.51 9.93
N ALA A 5 -8.75 3.02 9.64
CA ALA A 5 -8.94 4.15 8.75
C ALA A 5 -8.32 5.43 9.32
N MET A 6 -8.54 5.70 10.62
CA MET A 6 -7.92 6.83 11.33
C MET A 6 -6.41 6.74 11.30
N SER A 7 -5.82 5.58 11.59
CA SER A 7 -4.36 5.42 11.56
C SER A 7 -3.78 5.67 10.16
N LYS A 8 -4.43 5.17 9.10
CA LYS A 8 -3.96 5.41 7.72
C LYS A 8 -4.07 6.88 7.30
N ALA A 9 -5.15 7.55 7.69
CA ALA A 9 -5.32 8.98 7.44
C ALA A 9 -4.30 9.83 8.23
N ALA A 10 -4.08 9.49 9.50
CA ALA A 10 -3.15 10.19 10.38
C ALA A 10 -1.70 10.16 9.86
N LEU A 11 -1.26 9.03 9.29
CA LEU A 11 0.07 8.94 8.66
C LEU A 11 0.23 9.89 7.47
N CYS A 12 -0.83 10.10 6.68
CA CYS A 12 -0.76 11.02 5.54
C CYS A 12 -0.55 12.47 6.01
N THR A 13 -1.34 12.90 7.00
CA THR A 13 -1.22 14.24 7.58
C THR A 13 0.10 14.43 8.33
N PHE A 14 0.57 13.40 9.02
CA PHE A 14 1.86 13.44 9.72
C PHE A 14 3.02 13.61 8.73
N ASP A 15 3.03 12.84 7.64
CA ASP A 15 4.07 12.93 6.62
C ASP A 15 4.06 14.29 5.90
N GLU A 16 2.91 14.92 5.72
CA GLU A 16 2.79 16.27 5.16
C GLU A 16 3.42 17.32 6.08
N VAL A 17 3.11 17.28 7.38
CA VAL A 17 3.72 18.19 8.37
C VAL A 17 5.23 17.96 8.43
N LEU A 18 5.69 16.71 8.44
CA LEU A 18 7.12 16.39 8.50
C LEU A 18 7.89 16.93 7.29
N ARG A 19 7.31 16.91 6.10
CA ARG A 19 7.92 17.52 4.90
C ARG A 19 8.06 19.04 5.05
N GLU A 20 7.07 19.69 5.62
CA GLU A 20 7.11 21.14 5.83
C GLU A 20 8.15 21.53 6.88
N GLU A 21 8.24 20.79 7.98
CA GLU A 21 9.28 21.00 9.00
C GLU A 21 10.70 20.83 8.42
N LEU A 22 10.92 19.80 7.60
CA LEU A 22 12.21 19.59 6.90
C LEU A 22 12.51 20.72 5.91
N ARG A 23 11.49 21.20 5.18
CA ARG A 23 11.60 22.32 4.25
C ARG A 23 11.98 23.62 4.97
N LEU A 24 11.35 23.91 6.11
CA LEU A 24 11.64 25.09 6.94
C LEU A 24 13.01 25.00 7.61
N SER A 25 13.44 23.80 7.99
CA SER A 25 14.77 23.56 8.57
C SER A 25 15.91 23.60 7.54
N GLY A 26 15.58 23.62 6.25
CA GLY A 26 16.58 23.60 5.16
C GLY A 26 17.28 22.26 4.97
N ASP A 27 16.77 21.19 5.58
CA ASP A 27 17.35 19.85 5.45
C ASP A 27 16.87 19.20 4.14
N SER A 28 17.81 19.03 3.21
CA SER A 28 17.59 18.39 1.91
C SER A 28 18.17 16.98 1.82
N GLY A 29 18.81 16.48 2.89
CA GLY A 29 19.35 15.13 2.97
C GLY A 29 18.28 14.07 3.24
N ILE A 30 17.09 14.49 3.67
CA ILE A 30 16.00 13.60 4.08
C ILE A 30 14.79 13.79 3.15
N SER A 31 14.36 12.70 2.50
CA SER A 31 13.15 12.68 1.68
C SER A 31 12.09 11.78 2.31
N VAL A 32 10.88 12.30 2.48
CA VAL A 32 9.75 11.57 3.08
C VAL A 32 8.77 11.15 1.99
N CYS A 33 8.53 9.85 1.83
CA CYS A 33 7.59 9.29 0.86
C CYS A 33 6.49 8.46 1.51
N THR A 34 5.24 8.81 1.19
CA THR A 34 4.06 8.09 1.69
C THR A 34 3.57 7.12 0.61
N VAL A 35 3.61 5.82 0.89
CA VAL A 35 3.07 4.78 0.02
C VAL A 35 1.75 4.27 0.60
N LEU A 36 0.64 4.55 -0.10
CA LEU A 36 -0.67 3.99 0.22
C LEU A 36 -1.01 2.87 -0.79
N PRO A 37 -0.75 1.61 -0.45
CA PRO A 37 -1.12 0.52 -1.32
C PRO A 37 -2.64 0.37 -1.39
N THR A 38 -3.15 0.10 -2.59
CA THR A 38 -4.50 -0.43 -2.80
C THR A 38 -4.54 -1.90 -2.39
N GLY A 39 -5.64 -2.61 -2.69
CA GLY A 39 -5.72 -4.04 -2.44
C GLY A 39 -4.53 -4.80 -3.04
N VAL A 40 -3.81 -5.56 -2.21
CA VAL A 40 -2.56 -6.25 -2.59
C VAL A 40 -2.80 -7.74 -2.74
N ASP A 41 -2.23 -8.35 -3.77
CA ASP A 41 -2.29 -9.81 -3.98
C ASP A 41 -1.37 -10.53 -2.98
N THR A 42 -1.83 -10.62 -1.74
CA THR A 42 -1.16 -11.33 -0.65
C THR A 42 -1.97 -12.56 -0.24
N PRO A 43 -1.35 -13.56 0.40
CA PRO A 43 -2.07 -14.71 0.97
C PRO A 43 -3.20 -14.34 1.95
N PHE A 44 -3.30 -13.08 2.39
CA PHE A 44 -4.35 -12.57 3.27
C PHE A 44 -5.76 -13.00 2.86
N PHE A 45 -6.13 -12.83 1.58
CA PHE A 45 -7.47 -13.19 1.10
C PHE A 45 -7.76 -14.69 1.24
N ARG A 46 -6.73 -15.52 1.09
CA ARG A 46 -6.82 -16.96 1.28
C ARG A 46 -6.93 -17.35 2.76
N HIS A 47 -6.17 -16.71 3.65
CA HIS A 47 -6.30 -16.94 5.09
C HIS A 47 -7.65 -16.44 5.63
N ALA A 48 -8.14 -15.30 5.13
CA ALA A 48 -9.45 -14.78 5.46
C ALA A 48 -10.58 -15.71 4.96
N ALA A 49 -10.40 -16.36 3.80
CA ALA A 49 -11.35 -17.34 3.28
C ALA A 49 -11.50 -18.56 4.20
N ASN A 50 -10.41 -18.98 4.86
CA ASN A 50 -10.45 -20.10 5.81
C ASN A 50 -11.36 -19.82 7.02
N ARG A 51 -11.40 -18.55 7.49
CA ARG A 51 -12.26 -18.17 8.64
C ARG A 51 -13.67 -17.75 8.24
N SER A 52 -13.84 -17.19 7.04
CA SER A 52 -15.15 -16.68 6.58
C SER A 52 -16.00 -17.73 5.86
N GLY A 53 -15.41 -18.86 5.44
CA GLY A 53 -16.09 -19.87 4.63
C GLY A 53 -16.47 -19.40 3.21
N ARG A 54 -16.02 -18.20 2.82
CA ARG A 54 -16.35 -17.55 1.55
C ARG A 54 -15.11 -17.39 0.68
N VAL A 55 -15.30 -17.41 -0.64
CA VAL A 55 -14.23 -17.05 -1.58
C VAL A 55 -14.04 -15.53 -1.51
N LEU A 56 -12.98 -15.11 -0.85
CA LEU A 56 -12.58 -13.71 -0.77
C LEU A 56 -11.53 -13.41 -1.84
N ARG A 57 -11.72 -12.31 -2.56
CA ARG A 57 -10.75 -11.76 -3.50
C ARG A 57 -10.64 -10.25 -3.28
N SER A 58 -9.48 -9.70 -3.59
CA SER A 58 -9.26 -8.26 -3.63
C SER A 58 -10.14 -7.62 -4.71
N LEU A 59 -10.66 -6.42 -4.44
CA LEU A 59 -11.31 -5.61 -5.47
C LEU A 59 -10.24 -5.17 -6.49
N PRO A 60 -10.41 -5.45 -7.80
CA PRO A 60 -9.53 -4.92 -8.84
C PRO A 60 -9.56 -3.38 -8.83
N PRO A 61 -8.43 -2.68 -9.07
CA PRO A 61 -7.10 -3.16 -9.45
C PRO A 61 -6.27 -3.65 -8.25
N VAL A 62 -5.65 -4.82 -8.42
CA VAL A 62 -4.84 -5.47 -7.37
C VAL A 62 -3.35 -5.21 -7.64
N ALA A 63 -2.66 -4.61 -6.67
CA ALA A 63 -1.22 -4.42 -6.73
C ALA A 63 -0.49 -5.72 -6.38
N THR A 64 0.60 -6.03 -7.10
CA THR A 64 1.47 -7.15 -6.70
C THR A 64 2.40 -6.72 -5.55
N PRO A 65 2.79 -7.63 -4.65
CA PRO A 65 3.73 -7.32 -3.57
C PRO A 65 5.05 -6.73 -4.08
N GLU A 66 5.57 -7.22 -5.20
CA GLU A 66 6.82 -6.78 -5.81
C GLU A 66 6.73 -5.33 -6.29
N ARG A 67 5.54 -4.91 -6.75
CA ARG A 67 5.32 -3.53 -7.15
C ARG A 67 5.37 -2.58 -5.96
N ILE A 68 4.82 -2.99 -4.82
CA ILE A 68 4.88 -2.18 -3.59
C ILE A 68 6.31 -2.15 -3.07
N ALA A 69 7.01 -3.28 -3.06
CA ALA A 69 8.42 -3.34 -2.68
C ALA A 69 9.28 -2.40 -3.55
N ARG A 70 9.05 -2.37 -4.87
CA ARG A 70 9.73 -1.41 -5.76
C ARG A 70 9.39 0.04 -5.45
N ALA A 71 8.15 0.35 -5.07
CA ALA A 71 7.76 1.70 -4.68
C ALA A 71 8.36 2.12 -3.33
N SER A 72 8.57 1.16 -2.41
CA SER A 72 9.15 1.42 -1.09
C SER A 72 10.67 1.52 -1.11
N CYS A 73 11.36 0.66 -1.87
CA CYS A 73 12.83 0.66 -1.96
C CYS A 73 13.37 1.49 -3.12
N GLY A 74 12.50 1.93 -4.03
CA GLY A 74 12.87 2.74 -5.19
C GLY A 74 13.12 4.21 -4.82
N PRO A 75 13.78 4.97 -5.71
CA PRO A 75 13.92 6.39 -5.53
C PRO A 75 12.54 7.08 -5.49
N PRO A 76 12.40 8.17 -4.72
CA PRO A 76 11.17 8.95 -4.71
C PRO A 76 10.77 9.36 -6.14
N ALA A 77 9.53 9.13 -6.52
CA ALA A 77 9.00 9.51 -7.83
C ALA A 77 8.82 11.04 -7.89
N GLY A 78 9.91 11.79 -8.15
CA GLY A 78 9.90 13.24 -8.31
C GLY A 78 9.92 14.04 -6.99
N PRO A 79 9.82 15.38 -7.07
CA PRO A 79 9.98 16.27 -5.91
C PRO A 79 8.80 16.13 -4.93
N ALA A 80 8.87 15.15 -4.02
CA ALA A 80 8.06 15.01 -2.80
C ALA A 80 6.55 15.39 -2.90
N THR A 81 5.93 15.23 -4.07
CA THR A 81 4.57 15.73 -4.33
C THR A 81 3.56 14.61 -4.04
N GLY A 82 3.25 14.45 -2.76
CA GLY A 82 2.03 13.79 -2.30
C GLY A 82 1.91 12.28 -2.53
N CYS A 83 0.76 11.77 -2.09
CA CYS A 83 0.48 10.36 -1.98
C CYS A 83 0.38 9.66 -3.34
N SER A 84 1.34 8.80 -3.68
CA SER A 84 1.31 8.07 -4.95
C SER A 84 0.38 6.85 -4.86
N SER A 85 -0.74 6.90 -5.57
CA SER A 85 -1.58 5.72 -5.80
C SER A 85 -0.95 4.91 -6.93
N ALA A 86 -0.47 3.69 -6.64
CA ALA A 86 0.10 2.80 -7.63
C ALA A 86 -0.99 2.28 -8.59
N ARG A 87 -1.35 3.05 -9.62
CA ARG A 87 -2.30 2.63 -10.68
C ARG A 87 -1.80 1.35 -11.39
N THR A 88 -2.47 0.23 -11.17
CA THR A 88 -2.16 -1.08 -11.80
C THR A 88 -3.07 -1.34 -13.01
N PRO A 89 -2.53 -1.77 -14.17
CA PRO A 89 -3.37 -2.41 -15.18
C PRO A 89 -3.95 -3.71 -14.61
N ALA A 90 -5.20 -4.01 -14.95
CA ALA A 90 -5.96 -5.11 -14.37
C ALA A 90 -5.24 -6.46 -14.60
N CYS A 91 -4.94 -7.17 -13.51
CA CYS A 91 -4.42 -8.54 -13.58
C CYS A 91 -5.61 -9.50 -13.77
N SER A 92 -5.71 -10.11 -14.96
CA SER A 92 -6.72 -11.11 -15.29
C SER A 92 -6.45 -12.42 -14.51
N SER A 93 -7.37 -12.73 -13.60
CA SER A 93 -7.76 -14.08 -13.19
C SER A 93 -6.65 -15.16 -13.17
N SER A 94 -5.82 -15.19 -12.11
CA SER A 94 -5.21 -16.45 -11.67
C SER A 94 -6.20 -17.20 -10.76
N PRO A 95 -6.48 -18.49 -11.00
CA PRO A 95 -7.34 -19.28 -10.13
C PRO A 95 -6.56 -19.58 -8.85
N VAL A 96 -7.17 -19.29 -7.70
CA VAL A 96 -6.61 -19.55 -6.37
C VAL A 96 -6.34 -21.05 -6.24
N ARG A 97 -5.06 -21.45 -6.32
CA ARG A 97 -4.62 -22.82 -6.02
C ARG A 97 -4.83 -23.06 -4.53
N ARG A 98 -5.72 -23.99 -4.16
CA ARG A 98 -5.87 -24.43 -2.76
C ARG A 98 -4.55 -25.09 -2.34
N LEU A 99 -3.76 -24.44 -1.47
CA LEU A 99 -2.69 -25.13 -0.73
C LEU A 99 -3.27 -25.73 0.58
N PRO A 100 -2.57 -26.65 1.25
CA PRO A 100 -3.07 -27.39 2.40
C PRO A 100 -3.49 -26.47 3.55
N ARG A 101 -4.46 -26.95 4.34
CA ARG A 101 -4.84 -26.37 5.62
C ARG A 101 -3.72 -26.71 6.61
N TRP A 102 -2.98 -25.69 7.05
CA TRP A 102 -2.25 -25.72 8.30
C TRP A 102 -3.07 -24.92 9.30
#